data_AF-A0A0V7ZGI2-F1
#
_entry.id   AF-A0A0V7ZGI2-F1
#
_cell.length_a   1.000
_cell.length_b   1.000
_cell.length_c   1.000
_cell.angle_alpha   90.00
_cell.angle_beta   90.00
_cell.angle_gamma   90.00
#
_symmetry.space_group_name_H-M   'P 1'
#
loop_
_entity.id
_entity.type
_entity.pdbx_description
1 polymer ?
#
loop_
_entity_poly.entity_id
_entity_poly.type
_entity_poly.pdbx_seq_one_letter_code
_entity_poly.pdbx_strand_id
1 'polypeptide(L)'
;MTKNSHCCGPGYASPKDAMEGEAEKILYTVAIYAETGIEEPDYLAVIDVDPLSPTYSQVIYRLSMPYIGDELHHFGWNACSSCYGDESKSRRFLVIPGIRSSRVYIIDTQKKRAPKIHKVIEPEEIIVKTNLSAPHTVHCLADGNIMISMLGNREGNGPGGFLLLDENFEIAGHWEQKTDTMRFNYDFWYQPSHNVMVSSEWGAPKTFYSGFDLKDVAAGKYGKQLHFWDWAKRQIIQTIDLGEEGMIPLEVRFHHNPLSTHGFVGAALSGNIWHWNKSNGYWDVAKIIDIPPVEIEGWEIPVPSLITDILLSMDDRFIYLSNWLHGDIRQYDISLPTQPKLTGQVWWGGLLKKGSTVKGRQSAAGPQMLQLSLDGKRLYVTDSLLSVWDNQFYGDLKQTGSTLLQIDCDTHKGGLQINKNFLVDFSQEPNGPSRAHEMRYPGGDCTSDIWI
;
A
#
# COMPACT_ATOMS: atom_id res chain seq x y z
N MET A 1 -37.84 -7.21 5.36
CA MET A 1 -37.83 -8.54 4.72
C MET A 1 -36.38 -8.98 4.65
N THR A 2 -36.02 -9.94 5.49
CA THR A 2 -34.69 -10.56 5.58
C THR A 2 -34.45 -11.34 4.28
N LYS A 3 -33.63 -10.78 3.37
CA LYS A 3 -33.12 -11.55 2.23
C LYS A 3 -32.13 -12.59 2.75
N ASN A 4 -32.38 -13.85 2.42
CA ASN A 4 -31.52 -15.00 2.68
C ASN A 4 -30.05 -14.68 2.35
N SER A 5 -29.17 -14.82 3.34
CA SER A 5 -27.74 -14.49 3.30
C SER A 5 -26.85 -15.64 2.83
N HIS A 6 -27.28 -16.40 1.82
CA HIS A 6 -26.54 -17.56 1.29
C HIS A 6 -26.51 -17.51 -0.24
N CYS A 7 -25.86 -16.52 -0.85
CA CYS A 7 -25.71 -16.53 -2.32
C CYS A 7 -24.32 -16.12 -2.84
N CYS A 8 -23.36 -15.82 -1.95
CA CYS A 8 -22.06 -15.33 -2.39
C CYS A 8 -20.95 -15.56 -1.37
N GLY A 9 -19.73 -15.65 -1.91
CA GLY A 9 -18.46 -15.61 -1.19
C GLY A 9 -18.15 -14.21 -0.64
N PRO A 10 -16.88 -13.90 -0.35
CA PRO A 10 -16.51 -12.65 0.31
C PRO A 10 -16.57 -11.44 -0.62
N GLY A 11 -16.68 -10.25 0.00
CA GLY A 11 -16.62 -8.98 -0.71
C GLY A 11 -17.94 -8.62 -1.41
N TYR A 12 -17.83 -8.01 -2.58
CA TYR A 12 -18.94 -7.40 -3.32
C TYR A 12 -18.92 -7.82 -4.79
N ALA A 13 -20.09 -7.91 -5.44
CA ALA A 13 -20.18 -8.34 -6.83
C ALA A 13 -19.56 -7.34 -7.82
N SER A 14 -19.54 -6.05 -7.46
CA SER A 14 -19.02 -4.98 -8.30
C SER A 14 -18.47 -3.83 -7.44
N PRO A 15 -17.63 -2.94 -8.02
CA PRO A 15 -17.19 -1.71 -7.34
C PRO A 15 -18.38 -0.86 -6.87
N LYS A 16 -19.45 -0.79 -7.66
CA LYS A 16 -20.67 -0.06 -7.31
C LYS A 16 -21.34 -0.64 -6.06
N ASP A 17 -21.46 -1.96 -5.97
CA ASP A 17 -22.05 -2.60 -4.79
C ASP A 17 -21.16 -2.39 -3.55
N ALA A 18 -19.84 -2.33 -3.73
CA ALA A 18 -18.90 -2.03 -2.65
C ALA A 18 -19.13 -0.62 -2.06
N MET A 19 -19.43 0.37 -2.90
CA MET A 19 -19.76 1.73 -2.45
C MET A 19 -21.04 1.81 -1.62
N GLU A 20 -21.97 0.87 -1.82
CA GLU A 20 -23.21 0.74 -1.05
C GLU A 20 -23.03 -0.12 0.22
N GLY A 21 -21.82 -0.66 0.43
CA GLY A 21 -21.45 -1.47 1.58
C GLY A 21 -21.51 -0.72 2.91
N GLU A 22 -21.43 -1.47 4.00
CA GLU A 22 -21.42 -0.88 5.34
C GLU A 22 -20.16 -0.02 5.55
N ALA A 23 -20.36 1.17 6.11
CA ALA A 23 -19.24 2.02 6.53
C ALA A 23 -18.37 1.31 7.56
N GLU A 24 -17.06 1.47 7.42
CA GLU A 24 -16.06 0.89 8.29
C GLU A 24 -16.23 1.36 9.74
N LYS A 25 -16.15 0.40 10.67
CA LYS A 25 -16.28 0.65 12.12
C LYS A 25 -14.98 0.42 12.88
N ILE A 26 -14.08 -0.37 12.29
CA ILE A 26 -12.72 -0.53 12.77
C ILE A 26 -11.77 -0.53 11.58
N LEU A 27 -10.52 -0.18 11.85
CA LEU A 27 -9.41 -0.16 10.91
C LEU A 27 -8.27 -0.98 11.51
N TYR A 28 -7.62 -1.83 10.72
CA TYR A 28 -6.38 -2.50 11.11
C TYR A 28 -5.19 -1.74 10.54
N THR A 29 -4.17 -1.49 11.34
CA THR A 29 -2.90 -0.94 10.83
C THR A 29 -1.73 -1.64 11.51
N VAL A 30 -0.63 -1.83 10.79
CA VAL A 30 0.61 -2.32 11.38
C VAL A 30 1.36 -1.17 12.03
N ALA A 31 1.99 -1.43 13.16
CA ALA A 31 2.80 -0.48 13.89
C ALA A 31 4.18 -1.08 14.20
N ILE A 32 5.21 -0.29 13.91
CA ILE A 32 6.59 -0.74 13.75
C ILE A 32 7.49 -0.10 14.80
N TYR A 33 8.40 -0.90 15.37
CA TYR A 33 9.48 -0.48 16.26
C TYR A 33 10.87 -0.56 15.63
N ALA A 34 11.01 -1.15 14.43
CA ALA A 34 12.26 -1.19 13.69
C ALA A 34 12.93 0.20 13.62
N GLU A 35 14.24 0.24 13.91
CA GLU A 35 15.06 1.45 13.93
C GLU A 35 14.56 2.57 14.85
N THR A 36 13.72 2.27 15.85
CA THR A 36 13.32 3.24 16.89
C THR A 36 14.27 3.26 18.10
N GLY A 37 14.99 2.15 18.31
CA GLY A 37 15.77 1.89 19.53
C GLY A 37 14.98 1.19 20.63
N ILE A 38 13.70 0.87 20.39
CA ILE A 38 12.86 0.06 21.28
C ILE A 38 12.99 -1.41 20.89
N GLU A 39 13.37 -2.27 21.83
CA GLU A 39 13.54 -3.72 21.64
C GLU A 39 12.21 -4.47 21.85
N GLU A 40 11.19 -4.08 21.10
CA GLU A 40 9.86 -4.69 21.14
C GLU A 40 9.42 -5.11 19.75
N PRO A 41 8.61 -6.18 19.62
CA PRO A 41 8.13 -6.64 18.33
C PRO A 41 7.10 -5.67 17.74
N ASP A 42 7.06 -5.61 16.42
CA ASP A 42 6.00 -4.92 15.69
C ASP A 42 4.62 -5.53 16.04
N TYR A 43 3.54 -4.80 15.79
CA TYR A 43 2.20 -5.26 16.14
C TYR A 43 1.13 -4.82 15.16
N LEU A 44 0.02 -5.56 15.15
CA LEU A 44 -1.21 -5.17 14.48
C LEU A 44 -2.10 -4.40 15.46
N ALA A 45 -2.38 -3.13 15.17
CA ALA A 45 -3.30 -2.29 15.90
C ALA A 45 -4.72 -2.41 15.33
N VAL A 46 -5.73 -2.49 16.21
CA VAL A 46 -7.14 -2.31 15.85
C VAL A 46 -7.58 -0.95 16.34
N ILE A 47 -8.05 -0.11 15.43
CA ILE A 47 -8.48 1.25 15.70
C ILE A 47 -10.00 1.34 15.58
N ASP A 48 -10.66 1.98 16.53
CA ASP A 48 -12.08 2.27 16.42
C ASP A 48 -12.29 3.55 15.62
N VAL A 49 -12.94 3.40 14.47
CA VAL A 49 -13.20 4.51 13.53
C VAL A 49 -14.69 4.83 13.44
N ASP A 50 -15.53 4.26 14.30
CA ASP A 50 -16.95 4.58 14.37
C ASP A 50 -17.18 5.91 15.10
N PRO A 51 -17.68 6.98 14.45
CA PRO A 51 -17.90 8.27 15.11
C PRO A 51 -18.92 8.23 16.26
N LEU A 52 -19.73 7.16 16.34
CA LEU A 52 -20.69 6.94 17.42
C LEU A 52 -20.12 6.14 18.60
N SER A 53 -18.90 5.61 18.48
CA SER A 53 -18.26 4.81 19.51
C SER A 53 -17.64 5.69 20.60
N PRO A 54 -17.74 5.31 21.89
CA PRO A 54 -17.04 6.02 22.97
C PRO A 54 -15.51 5.90 22.87
N THR A 55 -15.01 4.94 22.09
CA THR A 55 -13.57 4.75 21.82
C THR A 55 -13.17 5.25 20.43
N TYR A 56 -14.01 6.05 19.75
CA TYR A 56 -13.68 6.65 18.47
C TYR A 56 -12.29 7.32 18.50
N SER A 57 -11.50 7.11 17.44
CA SER A 57 -10.16 7.68 17.31
C SER A 57 -9.17 7.14 18.35
N GLN A 58 -9.28 5.87 18.74
CA GLN A 58 -8.37 5.19 19.67
C GLN A 58 -7.94 3.81 19.17
N VAL A 59 -6.72 3.40 19.53
CA VAL A 59 -6.27 2.01 19.42
C VAL A 59 -6.95 1.19 20.53
N ILE A 60 -7.85 0.29 20.15
CA ILE A 60 -8.66 -0.52 21.06
C ILE A 60 -8.12 -1.93 21.30
N TYR A 61 -7.21 -2.40 20.45
CA TYR A 61 -6.55 -3.70 20.60
C TYR A 61 -5.20 -3.71 19.91
N ARG A 62 -4.26 -4.52 20.41
CA ARG A 62 -2.91 -4.69 19.90
C ARG A 62 -2.60 -6.17 19.87
N LEU A 63 -2.27 -6.71 18.69
CA LEU A 63 -1.73 -8.04 18.53
C LEU A 63 -0.22 -7.91 18.27
N SER A 64 0.56 -8.08 19.33
CA SER A 64 2.02 -8.11 19.25
C SER A 64 2.49 -9.34 18.47
N MET A 65 3.42 -9.14 17.52
CA MET A 65 4.11 -10.23 16.84
C MET A 65 5.09 -10.92 17.79
N PRO A 66 5.44 -12.19 17.55
CA PRO A 66 6.32 -12.94 18.45
C PRO A 66 7.81 -12.60 18.28
N TYR A 67 8.21 -11.87 17.24
CA TYR A 67 9.62 -11.61 16.91
C TYR A 67 9.89 -10.12 16.68
N ILE A 68 11.12 -9.71 17.01
CA ILE A 68 11.62 -8.34 16.80
C ILE A 68 12.29 -8.25 15.43
N GLY A 69 12.17 -7.10 14.78
CA GLY A 69 12.90 -6.79 13.55
C GLY A 69 12.25 -7.31 12.27
N ASP A 70 10.96 -7.62 12.30
CA ASP A 70 10.19 -7.97 11.11
C ASP A 70 10.08 -6.80 10.12
N GLU A 71 9.89 -5.58 10.65
CA GLU A 71 9.53 -4.39 9.88
C GLU A 71 8.26 -4.69 9.06
N LEU A 72 7.13 -4.82 9.77
CA LEU A 72 5.82 -4.95 9.11
C LEU A 72 5.60 -3.78 8.15
N HIS A 73 4.97 -4.03 7.01
CA HIS A 73 4.87 -3.02 5.95
C HIS A 73 3.49 -3.10 5.28
N HIS A 74 3.42 -3.68 4.08
CA HIS A 74 2.18 -3.98 3.39
C HIS A 74 1.60 -5.33 3.85
N PHE A 75 0.28 -5.49 3.77
CA PHE A 75 -0.45 -6.69 4.11
C PHE A 75 -1.82 -6.72 3.41
N GLY A 76 -2.36 -7.91 3.23
CA GLY A 76 -3.59 -8.12 2.46
C GLY A 76 -4.50 -9.17 3.07
N TRP A 77 -5.61 -9.44 2.40
CA TRP A 77 -6.58 -10.46 2.80
C TRP A 77 -6.32 -11.78 2.07
N ASN A 78 -6.66 -12.89 2.72
CA ASN A 78 -6.64 -14.22 2.09
C ASN A 78 -7.64 -14.37 0.93
N ALA A 79 -8.74 -13.63 0.99
CA ALA A 79 -9.79 -13.64 -0.02
C ALA A 79 -10.50 -12.28 -0.05
N CYS A 80 -11.02 -11.92 -1.22
CA CYS A 80 -11.65 -10.63 -1.48
C CYS A 80 -12.76 -10.78 -2.54
N SER A 81 -13.25 -9.66 -3.09
CA SER A 81 -14.31 -9.66 -4.12
C SER A 81 -14.00 -10.52 -5.36
N SER A 82 -12.72 -10.86 -5.61
CA SER A 82 -12.32 -11.77 -6.68
C SER A 82 -12.91 -13.19 -6.50
N CYS A 83 -13.30 -13.53 -5.28
CA CYS A 83 -13.95 -14.80 -4.91
C CYS A 83 -15.46 -14.64 -4.65
N TYR A 84 -16.10 -13.52 -5.03
CA TYR A 84 -17.51 -13.25 -4.71
C TYR A 84 -18.46 -14.38 -5.16
N GLY A 85 -18.16 -15.05 -6.28
CA GLY A 85 -18.95 -16.16 -6.80
C GLY A 85 -18.74 -17.52 -6.10
N ASP A 86 -17.82 -17.61 -5.13
CA ASP A 86 -17.46 -18.86 -4.45
C ASP A 86 -17.83 -18.82 -2.96
N GLU A 87 -18.96 -19.42 -2.63
CA GLU A 87 -19.50 -19.50 -1.26
C GLU A 87 -18.61 -20.29 -0.28
N SER A 88 -17.65 -21.08 -0.78
CA SER A 88 -16.70 -21.79 0.08
C SER A 88 -15.61 -20.87 0.64
N LYS A 89 -15.41 -19.71 0.03
CA LYS A 89 -14.36 -18.75 0.41
C LYS A 89 -14.89 -17.76 1.44
N SER A 90 -13.96 -17.26 2.26
CA SER A 90 -14.24 -16.22 3.26
C SER A 90 -13.04 -15.32 3.41
N ARG A 91 -13.28 -14.00 3.42
CA ARG A 91 -12.32 -13.00 3.91
C ARG A 91 -12.26 -13.14 5.42
N ARG A 92 -11.16 -13.69 5.93
CA ARG A 92 -11.00 -13.97 7.37
C ARG A 92 -9.59 -13.73 7.86
N PHE A 93 -8.60 -14.06 7.05
CA PHE A 93 -7.21 -13.98 7.48
C PHE A 93 -6.53 -12.79 6.83
N LEU A 94 -5.85 -11.99 7.65
CA LEU A 94 -4.86 -11.06 7.17
C LEU A 94 -3.55 -11.82 6.95
N VAL A 95 -2.87 -11.51 5.85
CA VAL A 95 -1.54 -12.02 5.52
C VAL A 95 -0.58 -10.87 5.63
N ILE A 96 0.22 -10.87 6.71
CA ILE A 96 1.06 -9.76 7.12
C ILE A 96 2.53 -10.16 7.03
N PRO A 97 3.23 -9.79 5.95
CA PRO A 97 4.67 -9.96 5.86
C PRO A 97 5.46 -8.96 6.71
N GLY A 98 6.64 -9.39 7.19
CA GLY A 98 7.72 -8.51 7.63
C GLY A 98 8.72 -8.31 6.50
N ILE A 99 8.83 -7.07 6.00
CA ILE A 99 9.68 -6.78 4.83
C ILE A 99 11.15 -7.10 5.13
N ARG A 100 11.63 -6.89 6.36
CA ARG A 100 13.04 -7.10 6.71
C ARG A 100 13.34 -8.55 7.05
N SER A 101 12.47 -9.20 7.82
CA SER A 101 12.70 -10.60 8.23
C SER A 101 12.37 -11.61 7.13
N SER A 102 11.52 -11.25 6.17
CA SER A 102 10.87 -12.18 5.23
C SER A 102 9.89 -13.16 5.86
N ARG A 103 9.49 -12.95 7.11
CA ARG A 103 8.47 -13.76 7.78
C ARG A 103 7.08 -13.36 7.29
N VAL A 104 6.15 -14.31 7.25
CA VAL A 104 4.74 -14.02 6.94
C VAL A 104 3.83 -14.52 8.05
N TYR A 105 3.01 -13.63 8.59
CA TYR A 105 2.03 -13.94 9.62
C TYR A 105 0.64 -14.09 9.02
N ILE A 106 -0.04 -15.18 9.36
CA ILE A 106 -1.45 -15.38 9.05
C ILE A 106 -2.25 -15.06 10.30
N ILE A 107 -3.07 -14.02 10.25
CA ILE A 107 -3.81 -13.49 11.39
C ILE A 107 -5.31 -13.75 11.21
N ASP A 108 -5.91 -14.54 12.09
CA ASP A 108 -7.34 -14.80 12.12
C ASP A 108 -8.12 -13.60 12.68
N THR A 109 -9.02 -13.04 11.87
CA THR A 109 -9.89 -11.92 12.22
C THR A 109 -11.34 -12.32 12.47
N GLN A 110 -11.64 -13.62 12.67
CA GLN A 110 -12.99 -14.08 13.04
C GLN A 110 -13.57 -13.27 14.20
N LYS A 111 -12.73 -12.93 15.18
CA LYS A 111 -13.00 -11.88 16.17
C LYS A 111 -12.37 -10.56 15.71
N LYS A 112 -13.12 -9.78 14.92
CA LYS A 112 -12.63 -8.55 14.28
C LYS A 112 -11.94 -7.56 15.25
N ARG A 113 -12.45 -7.41 16.47
CA ARG A 113 -11.88 -6.51 17.50
C ARG A 113 -10.75 -7.12 18.35
N ALA A 114 -10.43 -8.41 18.14
CA ALA A 114 -9.40 -9.12 18.89
C ALA A 114 -8.77 -10.23 18.02
N PRO A 115 -8.08 -9.85 16.92
CA PRO A 115 -7.43 -10.80 16.03
C PRO A 115 -6.34 -11.62 16.73
N LYS A 116 -6.00 -12.77 16.16
CA LYS A 116 -5.01 -13.71 16.72
C LYS A 116 -4.14 -14.32 15.63
N ILE A 117 -2.89 -14.62 15.96
CA ILE A 117 -2.01 -15.39 15.07
C ILE A 117 -2.61 -16.78 14.87
N HIS A 118 -2.79 -17.15 13.61
CA HIS A 118 -3.24 -18.46 13.17
C HIS A 118 -2.04 -19.34 12.76
N LYS A 119 -1.13 -18.77 11.96
CA LYS A 119 0.05 -19.45 11.44
C LYS A 119 1.19 -18.43 11.28
N VAL A 120 2.42 -18.90 11.40
CA VAL A 120 3.64 -18.17 11.05
C VAL A 120 4.36 -19.00 9.99
N ILE A 121 4.74 -18.36 8.88
CA ILE A 121 5.60 -18.94 7.85
C ILE A 121 6.98 -18.33 8.05
N GLU A 122 7.93 -19.17 8.44
CA GLU A 122 9.28 -18.71 8.81
C GLU A 122 10.11 -18.37 7.56
N PRO A 123 10.99 -17.36 7.65
CA PRO A 123 11.81 -16.89 6.52
C PRO A 123 12.59 -17.98 5.82
N GLU A 124 13.16 -18.91 6.58
CA GLU A 124 13.99 -20.00 6.05
C GLU A 124 13.19 -20.92 5.13
N GLU A 125 11.90 -21.13 5.43
CA GLU A 125 11.04 -21.96 4.59
C GLU A 125 10.82 -21.33 3.22
N ILE A 126 10.55 -20.02 3.18
CA ILE A 126 10.38 -19.24 1.96
C ILE A 126 11.70 -19.26 1.18
N ILE A 127 12.80 -18.85 1.81
CA ILE A 127 14.11 -18.75 1.17
C ILE A 127 14.57 -20.08 0.59
N VAL A 128 14.42 -21.20 1.31
CA VAL A 128 14.84 -22.52 0.84
C VAL A 128 13.99 -23.00 -0.34
N LYS A 129 12.67 -22.74 -0.31
CA LYS A 129 11.75 -23.21 -1.36
C LYS A 129 11.78 -22.34 -2.62
N THR A 130 12.04 -21.04 -2.50
CA THR A 130 11.84 -20.09 -3.61
C THR A 130 13.02 -19.18 -3.88
N ASN A 131 14.05 -19.14 -3.03
CA ASN A 131 15.16 -18.18 -3.16
C ASN A 131 14.67 -16.70 -3.11
N LEU A 132 13.46 -16.42 -2.61
CA LEU A 132 12.89 -15.07 -2.49
C LEU A 132 13.04 -14.53 -1.06
N SER A 133 13.11 -13.21 -0.93
CA SER A 133 13.12 -12.46 0.32
C SER A 133 12.46 -11.09 0.15
N ALA A 134 12.30 -10.38 1.27
CA ALA A 134 11.70 -9.05 1.34
C ALA A 134 10.28 -8.97 0.74
N PRO A 135 9.31 -9.69 1.34
CA PRO A 135 7.90 -9.62 0.96
C PRO A 135 7.33 -8.22 1.16
N HIS A 136 6.49 -7.77 0.24
CA HIS A 136 5.88 -6.43 0.24
C HIS A 136 4.36 -6.53 0.00
N THR A 137 3.90 -6.36 -1.24
CA THR A 137 2.48 -6.27 -1.58
C THR A 137 1.82 -7.64 -1.49
N VAL A 138 0.60 -7.70 -0.97
CA VAL A 138 -0.17 -8.94 -0.85
C VAL A 138 -1.54 -8.80 -1.53
N HIS A 139 -1.83 -9.67 -2.48
CA HIS A 139 -3.15 -9.78 -3.10
C HIS A 139 -3.70 -11.21 -3.07
N CYS A 140 -4.96 -11.33 -2.65
CA CYS A 140 -5.83 -12.49 -2.88
C CYS A 140 -6.00 -12.73 -4.39
N LEU A 141 -6.04 -14.00 -4.82
CA LEU A 141 -6.34 -14.42 -6.18
C LEU A 141 -7.69 -15.15 -6.27
N ALA A 142 -8.31 -15.10 -7.45
CA ALA A 142 -9.61 -15.72 -7.72
C ALA A 142 -9.63 -17.25 -7.57
N ASP A 143 -8.47 -17.88 -7.77
CA ASP A 143 -8.29 -19.32 -7.61
C ASP A 143 -8.08 -19.73 -6.14
N GLY A 144 -8.12 -18.77 -5.22
CA GLY A 144 -7.94 -18.98 -3.79
C GLY A 144 -6.48 -18.93 -3.32
N ASN A 145 -5.51 -18.79 -4.22
CA ASN A 145 -4.13 -18.52 -3.86
C ASN A 145 -3.97 -17.07 -3.39
N ILE A 146 -2.84 -16.79 -2.74
CA ILE A 146 -2.44 -15.45 -2.31
C ILE A 146 -1.07 -15.20 -2.91
N MET A 147 -0.93 -14.07 -3.61
CA MET A 147 0.32 -13.66 -4.21
C MET A 147 0.96 -12.56 -3.38
N ILE A 148 2.27 -12.69 -3.16
CA ILE A 148 3.07 -11.72 -2.43
C ILE A 148 4.23 -11.28 -3.32
N SER A 149 4.40 -9.98 -3.57
CA SER A 149 5.60 -9.49 -4.24
C SER A 149 6.80 -9.60 -3.30
N MET A 150 7.92 -10.06 -3.84
CA MET A 150 9.18 -10.24 -3.13
C MET A 150 10.21 -9.34 -3.82
N LEU A 151 10.87 -8.47 -3.06
CA LEU A 151 11.76 -7.42 -3.62
C LEU A 151 13.17 -7.93 -3.92
N GLY A 152 13.58 -9.05 -3.33
CA GLY A 152 14.91 -9.59 -3.54
C GLY A 152 14.98 -11.10 -3.52
N ASN A 153 16.17 -11.59 -3.85
CA ASN A 153 16.57 -12.97 -3.72
C ASN A 153 17.07 -13.26 -2.29
N ARG A 154 17.50 -14.50 -1.99
CA ARG A 154 17.99 -14.87 -0.65
C ARG A 154 19.18 -14.05 -0.12
N GLU A 155 19.97 -13.45 -1.02
CA GLU A 155 21.09 -12.59 -0.64
C GLU A 155 20.70 -11.09 -0.61
N GLY A 156 19.42 -10.76 -0.75
CA GLY A 156 18.95 -9.37 -0.81
C GLY A 156 19.37 -8.62 -2.07
N ASN A 157 19.72 -9.33 -3.15
CA ASN A 157 19.96 -8.77 -4.48
C ASN A 157 18.67 -8.86 -5.32
N GLY A 158 18.60 -8.13 -6.43
CA GLY A 158 17.56 -8.31 -7.45
C GLY A 158 17.91 -9.36 -8.52
N PRO A 159 16.94 -9.77 -9.35
CA PRO A 159 15.52 -9.47 -9.18
C PRO A 159 14.91 -10.30 -8.05
N GLY A 160 13.83 -9.77 -7.47
CA GLY A 160 12.91 -10.56 -6.66
C GLY A 160 11.95 -11.37 -7.54
N GLY A 161 10.70 -11.52 -7.11
CA GLY A 161 9.67 -12.29 -7.82
C GLY A 161 8.32 -12.28 -7.09
N PHE A 162 7.46 -13.26 -7.37
CA PHE A 162 6.13 -13.34 -6.75
C PHE A 162 5.94 -14.69 -6.05
N LEU A 163 5.81 -14.67 -4.73
CA LEU A 163 5.54 -15.85 -3.91
C LEU A 163 4.04 -16.18 -3.95
N LEU A 164 3.71 -17.45 -4.18
CA LEU A 164 2.35 -17.97 -4.03
C LEU A 164 2.21 -18.75 -2.73
N LEU A 165 1.16 -18.42 -1.98
CA LEU A 165 0.63 -19.24 -0.90
C LEU A 165 -0.69 -19.86 -1.36
N ASP A 166 -0.90 -21.13 -1.04
CA ASP A 166 -2.18 -21.80 -1.29
C ASP A 166 -3.25 -21.44 -0.24
N GLU A 167 -4.45 -21.99 -0.37
CA GLU A 167 -5.57 -21.73 0.55
C GLU A 167 -5.34 -22.22 1.99
N ASN A 168 -4.36 -23.10 2.20
CA ASN A 168 -3.92 -23.56 3.52
C ASN A 168 -2.72 -22.74 4.04
N PHE A 169 -2.35 -21.68 3.32
CA PHE A 169 -1.18 -20.84 3.58
C PHE A 169 0.13 -21.62 3.51
N GLU A 170 0.20 -22.66 2.67
CA GLU A 170 1.46 -23.35 2.34
C GLU A 170 2.12 -22.70 1.12
N ILE A 171 3.44 -22.72 1.09
CA ILE A 171 4.21 -22.17 -0.05
C ILE A 171 3.99 -23.05 -1.28
N ALA A 172 3.30 -22.49 -2.28
CA ALA A 172 3.04 -23.12 -3.57
C ALA A 172 4.15 -22.88 -4.61
N GLY A 173 5.05 -21.91 -4.35
CA GLY A 173 6.21 -21.61 -5.19
C GLY A 173 6.15 -20.22 -5.81
N HIS A 174 6.65 -20.08 -7.03
CA HIS A 174 6.61 -18.82 -7.78
C HIS A 174 5.33 -18.71 -8.60
N TRP A 175 4.83 -17.48 -8.79
CA TRP A 175 3.81 -17.23 -9.80
C TRP A 175 4.43 -17.19 -11.19
N GLU A 176 5.47 -16.37 -11.39
CA GLU A 176 6.14 -16.20 -12.66
C GLU A 176 6.86 -17.47 -13.14
N GLN A 177 6.94 -17.67 -14.46
CA GLN A 177 7.73 -18.77 -15.01
C GLN A 177 9.24 -18.47 -15.05
N LYS A 178 9.60 -17.19 -15.20
CA LYS A 178 10.98 -16.71 -15.34
C LYS A 178 11.04 -15.20 -15.05
N THR A 179 12.21 -14.74 -14.62
CA THR A 179 12.49 -13.35 -14.24
C THR A 179 13.53 -12.67 -15.14
N ASP A 180 13.89 -13.29 -16.27
CA ASP A 180 15.07 -12.91 -17.10
C ASP A 180 15.19 -11.42 -17.46
N THR A 181 14.07 -10.69 -17.57
CA THR A 181 14.07 -9.26 -17.94
C THR A 181 13.82 -8.31 -16.77
N MET A 182 13.54 -8.83 -15.57
CA MET A 182 13.37 -8.01 -14.37
C MET A 182 14.73 -7.65 -13.78
N ARG A 183 14.85 -6.41 -13.30
CA ARG A 183 16.00 -6.00 -12.48
C ARG A 183 15.60 -5.85 -11.03
N PHE A 184 14.43 -5.26 -10.80
CA PHE A 184 13.84 -5.09 -9.48
C PHE A 184 12.38 -5.56 -9.47
N ASN A 185 11.78 -5.52 -8.29
CA ASN A 185 10.36 -5.73 -8.08
C ASN A 185 9.89 -4.72 -7.00
N TYR A 186 8.59 -4.48 -6.92
CA TYR A 186 7.99 -3.70 -5.84
C TYR A 186 6.52 -4.06 -5.67
N ASP A 187 5.63 -3.36 -6.37
CA ASP A 187 4.18 -3.52 -6.29
C ASP A 187 3.65 -4.21 -7.55
N PHE A 188 2.45 -4.78 -7.45
CA PHE A 188 1.76 -5.36 -8.58
C PHE A 188 0.26 -5.28 -8.43
N TRP A 189 -0.42 -5.15 -9.56
CA TRP A 189 -1.87 -5.24 -9.65
C TRP A 189 -2.25 -6.03 -10.89
N TYR A 190 -3.32 -6.81 -10.82
CA TYR A 190 -3.76 -7.65 -11.92
C TYR A 190 -5.22 -7.39 -12.32
N GLN A 191 -5.50 -7.61 -13.60
CA GLN A 191 -6.81 -7.41 -14.23
C GLN A 191 -7.10 -8.59 -15.17
N PRO A 192 -7.69 -9.70 -14.65
CA PRO A 192 -7.83 -10.95 -15.40
C PRO A 192 -8.70 -10.82 -16.65
N SER A 193 -9.71 -9.94 -16.63
CA SER A 193 -10.60 -9.70 -17.77
C SER A 193 -9.86 -9.14 -19.01
N HIS A 194 -8.65 -8.60 -18.81
CA HIS A 194 -7.73 -8.16 -19.87
C HIS A 194 -6.49 -9.06 -20.04
N ASN A 195 -6.45 -10.20 -19.33
CA ASN A 195 -5.34 -11.13 -19.26
C ASN A 195 -4.00 -10.46 -18.92
N VAL A 196 -4.00 -9.55 -17.94
CA VAL A 196 -2.81 -8.77 -17.60
C VAL A 196 -2.55 -8.70 -16.09
N MET A 197 -1.27 -8.70 -15.74
CA MET A 197 -0.77 -8.09 -14.50
C MET A 197 0.23 -7.01 -14.86
N VAL A 198 0.31 -5.96 -14.06
CA VAL A 198 1.33 -4.92 -14.15
C VAL A 198 2.12 -4.92 -12.84
N SER A 199 3.44 -4.86 -12.93
CA SER A 199 4.31 -4.69 -11.77
C SER A 199 5.32 -3.57 -11.97
N SER A 200 5.79 -3.02 -10.85
CA SER A 200 6.71 -1.89 -10.81
C SER A 200 8.06 -2.26 -10.17
N GLU A 201 8.93 -1.27 -10.01
CA GLU A 201 10.32 -1.47 -9.59
C GLU A 201 10.75 -0.42 -8.55
N TRP A 202 11.25 -0.88 -7.40
CA TRP A 202 11.92 0.01 -6.44
C TRP A 202 13.43 -0.14 -6.47
N GLY A 203 13.96 -1.20 -5.87
CA GLY A 203 15.39 -1.44 -5.70
C GLY A 203 15.61 -2.76 -4.97
N ALA A 204 16.85 -3.24 -4.92
CA ALA A 204 17.16 -4.46 -4.19
C ALA A 204 17.26 -4.19 -2.67
N PRO A 205 16.92 -5.16 -1.80
CA PRO A 205 17.00 -5.00 -0.34
C PRO A 205 18.34 -4.46 0.19
N LYS A 206 19.46 -4.93 -0.35
CA LYS A 206 20.81 -4.42 0.01
C LYS A 206 21.01 -2.93 -0.24
N THR A 207 20.25 -2.35 -1.17
CA THR A 207 20.31 -0.93 -1.48
C THR A 207 19.50 -0.16 -0.45
N PHE A 208 18.21 -0.44 -0.30
CA PHE A 208 17.33 0.44 0.48
C PHE A 208 17.40 0.23 2.00
N TYR A 209 17.80 -0.94 2.51
CA TYR A 209 17.93 -1.15 3.97
C TYR A 209 19.05 -0.34 4.62
N SER A 210 20.00 0.18 3.83
CA SER A 210 21.09 1.02 4.33
C SER A 210 20.74 2.51 4.35
N GLY A 211 19.53 2.89 3.92
CA GLY A 211 19.12 4.27 3.69
C GLY A 211 19.17 4.65 2.21
N PHE A 212 18.69 5.85 1.90
CA PHE A 212 18.68 6.41 0.56
C PHE A 212 20.00 7.16 0.26
N ASP A 213 20.68 6.83 -0.83
CA ASP A 213 21.89 7.52 -1.30
C ASP A 213 21.75 7.90 -2.79
N LEU A 214 22.02 9.16 -3.12
CA LEU A 214 22.04 9.65 -4.50
C LEU A 214 23.11 8.94 -5.35
N LYS A 215 24.18 8.43 -4.75
CA LYS A 215 25.18 7.61 -5.45
C LYS A 215 24.59 6.29 -5.93
N ASP A 216 23.66 5.72 -5.18
CA ASP A 216 22.98 4.49 -5.58
C ASP A 216 21.97 4.75 -6.71
N VAL A 217 21.33 5.93 -6.71
CA VAL A 217 20.54 6.42 -7.87
C VAL A 217 21.43 6.53 -9.11
N ALA A 218 22.57 7.23 -9.01
CA ALA A 218 23.52 7.39 -10.12
C ALA A 218 24.13 6.06 -10.60
N ALA A 219 24.25 5.07 -9.71
CA ALA A 219 24.72 3.72 -10.02
C ALA A 219 23.61 2.83 -10.63
N GLY A 220 22.39 3.32 -10.80
CA GLY A 220 21.27 2.58 -11.38
C GLY A 220 20.77 1.44 -10.49
N LYS A 221 20.86 1.61 -9.16
CA LYS A 221 20.36 0.63 -8.16
C LYS A 221 18.88 0.81 -7.80
N TYR A 222 18.22 1.78 -8.41
CA TYR A 222 16.79 2.03 -8.30
C TYR A 222 16.12 1.83 -9.65
N GLY A 223 14.88 1.34 -9.60
CA GLY A 223 14.03 1.00 -10.73
C GLY A 223 13.47 2.19 -11.47
N LYS A 224 13.06 1.93 -12.71
CA LYS A 224 12.40 2.92 -13.59
C LYS A 224 11.52 2.26 -14.65
N GLN A 225 11.19 0.98 -14.48
CA GLN A 225 10.46 0.21 -15.46
C GLN A 225 9.11 -0.26 -14.93
N LEU A 226 8.16 -0.41 -15.84
CA LEU A 226 6.93 -1.16 -15.63
C LEU A 226 6.98 -2.44 -16.45
N HIS A 227 6.51 -3.54 -15.87
CA HIS A 227 6.42 -4.83 -16.54
C HIS A 227 4.94 -5.21 -16.71
N PHE A 228 4.55 -5.46 -17.96
CA PHE A 228 3.24 -5.99 -18.33
C PHE A 228 3.36 -7.47 -18.59
N TRP A 229 2.54 -8.25 -17.90
CA TRP A 229 2.58 -9.70 -17.88
C TRP A 229 1.33 -10.27 -18.56
N ASP A 230 1.49 -11.31 -19.37
CA ASP A 230 0.38 -12.18 -19.76
C ASP A 230 -0.03 -12.98 -18.53
N TRP A 231 -1.21 -12.68 -17.98
CA TRP A 231 -1.69 -13.26 -16.72
C TRP A 231 -1.79 -14.79 -16.79
N ALA A 232 -2.39 -15.33 -17.85
CA ALA A 232 -2.57 -16.76 -18.03
C ALA A 232 -1.24 -17.50 -18.24
N LYS A 233 -0.32 -16.91 -19.03
CA LYS A 233 0.98 -17.54 -19.31
C LYS A 233 2.02 -17.27 -18.23
N ARG A 234 1.80 -16.27 -17.37
CA ARG A 234 2.71 -15.84 -16.29
C ARG A 234 4.10 -15.45 -16.83
N GLN A 235 4.08 -14.65 -17.89
CA GLN A 235 5.28 -14.20 -18.62
C GLN A 235 5.18 -12.72 -18.95
N ILE A 236 6.30 -12.00 -18.86
CA ILE A 236 6.40 -10.62 -19.33
C ILE A 236 6.19 -10.58 -20.84
N ILE A 237 5.25 -9.75 -21.29
CA ILE A 237 4.95 -9.49 -22.70
C ILE A 237 5.44 -8.12 -23.16
N GLN A 238 5.63 -7.18 -22.24
CA GLN A 238 6.12 -5.84 -22.53
C GLN A 238 6.78 -5.25 -21.28
N THR A 239 7.94 -4.62 -21.45
CA THR A 239 8.57 -3.78 -20.44
C THR A 239 8.66 -2.37 -20.99
N ILE A 240 8.26 -1.39 -20.19
CA ILE A 240 8.33 0.03 -20.55
C ILE A 240 9.28 0.72 -19.59
N ASP A 241 10.35 1.30 -20.13
CA ASP A 241 11.29 2.14 -19.39
C ASP A 241 10.74 3.57 -19.35
N LEU A 242 10.44 4.08 -18.15
CA LEU A 242 9.94 5.43 -17.93
C LEU A 242 11.06 6.49 -18.04
N GLY A 243 12.31 6.05 -18.17
CA GLY A 243 13.48 6.90 -18.24
C GLY A 243 13.79 7.60 -16.93
N GLU A 244 14.68 8.59 -16.98
CA GLU A 244 15.06 9.41 -15.83
C GLU A 244 13.89 10.27 -15.30
N GLU A 245 12.81 10.41 -16.07
CA GLU A 245 11.60 11.10 -15.66
C GLU A 245 10.64 10.24 -14.83
N GLY A 246 10.85 8.92 -14.71
CA GLY A 246 9.98 8.01 -13.97
C GLY A 246 10.74 7.11 -13.00
N MET A 247 11.63 7.70 -12.20
CA MET A 247 12.45 6.99 -11.23
C MET A 247 11.66 6.55 -10.00
N ILE A 248 11.93 5.32 -9.56
CA ILE A 248 11.27 4.66 -8.42
C ILE A 248 9.74 4.59 -8.62
N PRO A 249 9.24 3.92 -9.68
CA PRO A 249 7.81 3.63 -9.80
C PRO A 249 7.40 2.68 -8.67
N LEU A 250 6.58 3.17 -7.74
CA LEU A 250 6.12 2.42 -6.58
C LEU A 250 4.73 1.83 -6.85
N GLU A 251 3.70 2.36 -6.21
CA GLU A 251 2.36 1.81 -6.17
C GLU A 251 1.68 1.82 -7.55
N VAL A 252 1.20 0.66 -7.97
CA VAL A 252 0.42 0.47 -9.20
C VAL A 252 -1.06 0.29 -8.86
N ARG A 253 -1.93 0.97 -9.61
CA ARG A 253 -3.38 0.87 -9.41
C ARG A 253 -4.08 0.80 -10.75
N PHE A 254 -4.86 -0.25 -10.97
CA PHE A 254 -5.85 -0.27 -12.05
C PHE A 254 -7.11 0.48 -11.62
N HIS A 255 -7.89 0.91 -12.62
CA HIS A 255 -9.32 1.14 -12.41
C HIS A 255 -9.97 -0.10 -11.78
N HIS A 256 -10.86 0.12 -10.82
CA HIS A 256 -11.68 -0.91 -10.16
C HIS A 256 -12.65 -1.57 -11.12
N ASN A 257 -13.12 -0.86 -12.14
CA ASN A 257 -13.94 -1.46 -13.19
C ASN A 257 -13.13 -2.55 -13.94
N PRO A 258 -13.51 -3.84 -13.84
CA PRO A 258 -12.77 -4.96 -14.43
C PRO A 258 -12.64 -4.86 -15.96
N LEU A 259 -13.54 -4.13 -16.61
CA LEU A 259 -13.55 -3.93 -18.06
C LEU A 259 -12.71 -2.73 -18.51
N SER A 260 -12.22 -1.90 -17.58
CA SER A 260 -11.30 -0.80 -17.90
C SER A 260 -9.89 -1.32 -18.15
N THR A 261 -9.19 -0.71 -19.10
CA THR A 261 -7.76 -0.93 -19.34
C THR A 261 -6.88 0.16 -18.71
N HIS A 262 -7.49 1.15 -18.04
CA HIS A 262 -6.75 2.26 -17.45
C HIS A 262 -6.12 1.85 -16.12
N GLY A 263 -4.88 2.29 -15.91
CA GLY A 263 -4.22 2.23 -14.60
C GLY A 263 -3.10 3.24 -14.47
N PHE A 264 -2.52 3.33 -13.27
CA PHE A 264 -1.65 4.41 -12.85
C PHE A 264 -0.50 3.92 -11.98
N VAL A 265 0.64 4.60 -12.06
CA VAL A 265 1.77 4.41 -11.14
C VAL A 265 2.28 5.76 -10.64
N GLY A 266 2.64 5.82 -9.35
CA GLY A 266 3.42 6.92 -8.81
C GLY A 266 4.91 6.67 -8.95
N ALA A 267 5.64 7.54 -9.66
CA ALA A 267 7.10 7.54 -9.65
C ALA A 267 7.59 8.44 -8.52
N ALA A 268 7.99 7.81 -7.42
CA ALA A 268 8.26 8.49 -6.17
C ALA A 268 9.35 9.54 -6.31
N LEU A 269 10.55 9.14 -6.73
CA LEU A 269 11.70 10.04 -6.78
C LEU A 269 11.49 11.18 -7.78
N SER A 270 10.84 10.89 -8.91
CA SER A 270 10.56 11.90 -9.94
C SER A 270 9.33 12.78 -9.63
N GLY A 271 8.53 12.45 -8.60
CA GLY A 271 7.41 13.29 -8.15
C GLY A 271 6.26 13.39 -9.15
N ASN A 272 5.95 12.32 -9.88
CA ASN A 272 4.94 12.34 -10.94
C ASN A 272 4.09 11.07 -11.02
N ILE A 273 2.96 11.16 -11.71
CA ILE A 273 2.06 10.03 -11.99
C ILE A 273 2.10 9.71 -13.48
N TRP A 274 2.24 8.42 -13.78
CA TRP A 274 2.10 7.88 -15.12
C TRP A 274 0.79 7.11 -15.23
N HIS A 275 0.13 7.26 -16.37
CA HIS A 275 -1.09 6.57 -16.75
C HIS A 275 -0.77 5.58 -17.85
N TRP A 276 -1.31 4.37 -17.75
CA TRP A 276 -1.32 3.42 -18.85
C TRP A 276 -2.72 3.09 -19.32
N ASN A 277 -2.82 2.75 -20.60
CA ASN A 277 -4.00 2.10 -21.17
C ASN A 277 -3.59 1.15 -22.28
N LYS A 278 -4.55 0.37 -22.77
CA LYS A 278 -4.35 -0.52 -23.92
C LYS A 278 -4.87 0.16 -25.18
N SER A 279 -3.99 0.43 -26.13
CA SER A 279 -4.35 0.97 -27.45
C SER A 279 -3.79 0.08 -28.57
N ASN A 280 -4.61 -0.25 -29.57
CA ASN A 280 -4.22 -1.09 -30.72
C ASN A 280 -3.56 -2.44 -30.35
N GLY A 281 -3.89 -3.01 -29.19
CA GLY A 281 -3.35 -4.28 -28.70
C GLY A 281 -2.08 -4.19 -27.87
N TYR A 282 -1.47 -3.01 -27.74
CA TYR A 282 -0.26 -2.76 -26.94
C TYR A 282 -0.59 -1.88 -25.72
N TRP A 283 0.28 -1.92 -24.71
CA TRP A 283 0.19 -1.02 -23.57
C TRP A 283 0.99 0.24 -23.84
N ASP A 284 0.33 1.39 -23.72
CA ASP A 284 0.94 2.70 -23.81
C ASP A 284 1.00 3.32 -22.41
N VAL A 285 2.07 4.06 -22.12
CA VAL A 285 2.29 4.71 -20.83
C VAL A 285 2.67 6.17 -21.06
N ALA A 286 2.04 7.10 -20.34
CA ALA A 286 2.29 8.53 -20.45
C ALA A 286 2.25 9.22 -19.09
N LYS A 287 3.14 10.19 -18.88
CA LYS A 287 3.14 11.06 -17.70
C LYS A 287 1.95 12.01 -17.76
N ILE A 288 1.16 12.10 -16.69
CA ILE A 288 -0.11 12.85 -16.64
C ILE A 288 -0.19 13.87 -15.49
N ILE A 289 0.59 13.69 -14.43
CA ILE A 289 0.71 14.64 -13.31
C ILE A 289 2.21 14.81 -13.05
N ASP A 290 2.67 16.05 -12.93
CA ASP A 290 4.07 16.36 -12.67
C ASP A 290 4.16 17.40 -11.53
N ILE A 291 4.76 17.02 -10.40
CA ILE A 291 4.87 17.88 -9.21
C ILE A 291 6.33 18.35 -9.11
N PRO A 292 6.59 19.65 -9.32
CA PRO A 292 7.96 20.14 -9.36
C PRO A 292 8.62 20.03 -7.98
N PRO A 293 9.93 19.75 -7.91
CA PRO A 293 10.67 19.81 -6.67
C PRO A 293 10.73 21.26 -6.14
N VAL A 294 10.97 21.40 -4.83
CA VAL A 294 10.95 22.69 -4.13
C VAL A 294 12.30 22.93 -3.46
N GLU A 295 12.84 24.14 -3.62
CA GLU A 295 14.04 24.57 -2.90
C GLU A 295 13.73 24.69 -1.40
N ILE A 296 14.53 24.02 -0.57
CA ILE A 296 14.44 24.08 0.90
C ILE A 296 15.80 24.48 1.45
N GLU A 297 15.82 25.46 2.36
CA GLU A 297 17.05 25.90 3.02
C GLU A 297 17.76 24.73 3.72
N GLY A 298 19.07 24.60 3.48
CA GLY A 298 19.91 23.53 4.05
C GLY A 298 19.96 22.24 3.24
N TRP A 299 19.21 22.12 2.14
CA TRP A 299 19.29 21.00 1.21
C TRP A 299 20.23 21.29 0.04
N GLU A 300 21.01 20.30 -0.37
CA GLU A 300 21.97 20.43 -1.49
C GLU A 300 21.30 20.46 -2.87
N ILE A 301 20.08 19.90 -2.96
CA ILE A 301 19.29 19.82 -4.19
C ILE A 301 17.82 20.17 -3.90
N PRO A 302 17.06 20.61 -4.93
CA PRO A 302 15.61 20.75 -4.82
C PRO A 302 14.96 19.47 -4.31
N VAL A 303 14.11 19.60 -3.30
CA VAL A 303 13.45 18.46 -2.64
C VAL A 303 12.28 17.99 -3.50
N PRO A 304 12.30 16.74 -4.01
CA PRO A 304 11.19 16.19 -4.77
C PRO A 304 9.95 16.02 -3.88
N SER A 305 8.77 15.88 -4.49
CA SER A 305 7.56 15.66 -3.70
C SER A 305 7.57 14.31 -2.97
N LEU A 306 8.24 13.33 -3.60
CA LEU A 306 8.28 11.93 -3.20
C LEU A 306 6.88 11.32 -3.11
N ILE A 307 6.27 11.02 -4.26
CA ILE A 307 4.96 10.37 -4.30
C ILE A 307 5.10 8.90 -3.91
N THR A 308 4.81 8.59 -2.64
CA THR A 308 5.04 7.24 -2.12
C THR A 308 3.85 6.32 -2.28
N ASP A 309 2.62 6.85 -2.21
CA ASP A 309 1.41 6.05 -2.35
C ASP A 309 0.37 6.76 -3.22
N ILE A 310 -0.41 5.94 -3.93
CA ILE A 310 -1.57 6.35 -4.70
C ILE A 310 -2.72 5.36 -4.51
N LEU A 311 -3.96 5.86 -4.58
CA LEU A 311 -5.14 5.00 -4.67
C LEU A 311 -6.25 5.68 -5.48
N LEU A 312 -7.20 4.88 -5.94
CA LEU A 312 -8.37 5.36 -6.69
C LEU A 312 -9.63 5.24 -5.84
N SER A 313 -10.57 6.17 -6.00
CA SER A 313 -11.93 5.98 -5.50
C SER A 313 -12.61 4.83 -6.23
N MET A 314 -13.50 4.12 -5.53
CA MET A 314 -14.18 2.92 -6.03
C MET A 314 -14.98 3.14 -7.33
N ASP A 315 -15.39 4.37 -7.60
CA ASP A 315 -16.07 4.78 -8.85
C ASP A 315 -15.11 5.17 -9.98
N ASP A 316 -13.80 4.96 -9.81
CA ASP A 316 -12.73 5.32 -10.74
C ASP A 316 -12.66 6.80 -11.10
N ARG A 317 -13.24 7.67 -10.27
CA ARG A 317 -13.36 9.09 -10.57
C ARG A 317 -12.23 9.94 -10.01
N PHE A 318 -11.67 9.56 -8.88
CA PHE A 318 -10.61 10.31 -8.22
C PHE A 318 -9.38 9.46 -7.99
N ILE A 319 -8.21 10.02 -8.24
CA ILE A 319 -6.94 9.51 -7.73
C ILE A 319 -6.49 10.39 -6.56
N TYR A 320 -6.00 9.73 -5.51
CA TYR A 320 -5.40 10.35 -4.34
C TYR A 320 -3.92 10.00 -4.32
N LEU A 321 -3.09 10.95 -3.90
CA LEU A 321 -1.65 10.74 -3.77
C LEU A 321 -1.11 11.43 -2.53
N SER A 322 -0.08 10.84 -1.94
CA SER A 322 0.68 11.38 -0.81
C SER A 322 2.07 11.83 -1.26
N ASN A 323 2.40 13.11 -1.04
CA ASN A 323 3.75 13.62 -1.25
C ASN A 323 4.49 13.59 0.08
N TRP A 324 5.23 12.51 0.32
CA TRP A 324 5.86 12.28 1.61
C TRP A 324 6.83 13.39 1.98
N LEU A 325 7.72 13.80 1.08
CA LEU A 325 8.68 14.87 1.41
C LEU A 325 8.04 16.26 1.49
N HIS A 326 7.09 16.57 0.60
CA HIS A 326 6.42 17.88 0.63
C HIS A 326 5.47 18.05 1.82
N GLY A 327 4.82 16.98 2.26
CA GLY A 327 3.88 17.02 3.38
C GLY A 327 2.44 17.30 2.97
N ASP A 328 2.03 16.98 1.74
CA ASP A 328 0.66 17.20 1.29
C ASP A 328 0.01 15.97 0.66
N ILE A 329 -1.30 15.88 0.83
CA ILE A 329 -2.17 14.91 0.18
C ILE A 329 -2.96 15.65 -0.89
N ARG A 330 -3.04 15.07 -2.09
CA ARG A 330 -3.81 15.64 -3.20
C ARG A 330 -4.89 14.70 -3.68
N GLN A 331 -5.95 15.28 -4.20
CA GLN A 331 -7.01 14.59 -4.93
C GLN A 331 -7.10 15.18 -6.33
N TYR A 332 -7.11 14.32 -7.34
CA TYR A 332 -7.32 14.70 -8.73
C TYR A 332 -8.55 14.00 -9.29
N ASP A 333 -9.42 14.73 -9.98
CA ASP A 333 -10.48 14.16 -10.81
C ASP A 333 -9.87 13.56 -12.08
N ILE A 334 -10.10 12.25 -12.28
CA ILE A 334 -9.64 11.44 -13.40
C ILE A 334 -10.80 10.91 -14.25
N SER A 335 -11.96 11.59 -14.24
CA SER A 335 -13.07 11.29 -15.17
C SER A 335 -12.61 11.26 -16.63
N LEU A 336 -11.57 12.03 -16.95
CA LEU A 336 -10.73 11.85 -18.13
C LEU A 336 -9.32 11.43 -17.68
N PRO A 337 -8.98 10.12 -17.70
CA PRO A 337 -7.73 9.61 -17.12
C PRO A 337 -6.45 10.24 -17.69
N THR A 338 -6.49 10.69 -18.94
CA THR A 338 -5.35 11.31 -19.62
C THR A 338 -5.16 12.79 -19.29
N GLN A 339 -6.11 13.41 -18.59
CA GLN A 339 -6.06 14.83 -18.19
C GLN A 339 -6.59 15.03 -16.76
N PRO A 340 -5.87 14.55 -15.73
CA PRO A 340 -6.27 14.70 -14.34
C PRO A 340 -6.37 16.17 -13.94
N LYS A 341 -7.31 16.50 -13.06
CA LYS A 341 -7.52 17.86 -12.56
C LYS A 341 -7.45 17.90 -11.05
N LEU A 342 -6.54 18.70 -10.49
CA LEU A 342 -6.44 18.88 -9.04
C LEU A 342 -7.75 19.48 -8.50
N THR A 343 -8.41 18.78 -7.57
CA THR A 343 -9.66 19.21 -6.94
C THR A 343 -9.56 19.42 -5.44
N GLY A 344 -8.52 18.87 -4.80
CA GLY A 344 -8.31 19.03 -3.36
C GLY A 344 -6.85 18.86 -2.97
N GLN A 345 -6.44 19.61 -1.95
CA GLN A 345 -5.10 19.52 -1.37
C GLN A 345 -5.18 19.89 0.12
N VAL A 346 -4.54 19.09 0.97
CA VAL A 346 -4.37 19.38 2.39
C VAL A 346 -2.94 19.09 2.83
N TRP A 347 -2.48 19.80 3.86
CA TRP A 347 -1.10 19.71 4.35
C TRP A 347 -1.04 19.01 5.70
N TRP A 348 -0.17 18.00 5.80
CA TRP A 348 0.10 17.19 6.99
C TRP A 348 1.60 16.91 7.12
N GLY A 349 2.26 17.57 8.07
CA GLY A 349 3.71 17.43 8.28
C GLY A 349 4.59 17.83 7.09
N GLY A 350 5.57 16.98 6.78
CA GLY A 350 6.53 17.13 5.68
C GLY A 350 7.61 18.21 5.85
N LEU A 351 8.57 18.24 4.92
CA LEU A 351 9.75 19.12 4.99
C LEU A 351 9.41 20.59 4.69
N LEU A 352 8.29 20.85 4.01
CA LEU A 352 7.82 22.22 3.74
C LEU A 352 7.20 22.89 4.96
N LYS A 353 6.98 22.15 6.07
CA LYS A 353 6.47 22.67 7.35
C LYS A 353 5.16 23.45 7.23
N LYS A 354 4.28 23.02 6.33
CA LYS A 354 2.94 23.59 6.10
C LYS A 354 1.83 22.81 6.81
N GLY A 355 2.18 21.75 7.53
CA GLY A 355 1.26 20.87 8.23
C GLY A 355 0.38 21.58 9.27
N SER A 356 -0.86 21.12 9.38
CA SER A 356 -1.80 21.60 10.41
C SER A 356 -1.58 20.90 11.76
N THR A 357 -2.13 21.46 12.83
CA THR A 357 -2.23 20.81 14.14
C THR A 357 -3.64 20.24 14.33
N VAL A 358 -3.74 18.97 14.72
CA VAL A 358 -5.00 18.28 15.02
C VAL A 358 -4.88 17.66 16.41
N LYS A 359 -5.87 17.88 17.28
CA LYS A 359 -5.89 17.35 18.66
C LYS A 359 -4.56 17.57 19.43
N GLY A 360 -3.91 18.72 19.21
CA GLY A 360 -2.65 19.09 19.86
C GLY A 360 -1.39 18.47 19.26
N ARG A 361 -1.49 17.73 18.15
CA ARG A 361 -0.38 17.06 17.48
C ARG A 361 -0.19 17.57 16.05
N GLN A 362 1.06 17.65 15.64
CA GLN A 362 1.50 17.77 14.25
C GLN A 362 2.24 16.49 13.91
N SER A 363 2.18 16.04 12.66
CA SER A 363 3.03 14.94 12.21
C SER A 363 4.50 15.36 12.17
N ALA A 364 5.39 14.47 12.60
CA ALA A 364 6.83 14.61 12.49
C ALA A 364 7.36 14.24 11.10
N ALA A 365 6.56 13.52 10.30
CA ALA A 365 6.85 13.10 8.94
C ALA A 365 5.79 13.62 7.95
N GLY A 366 5.96 13.39 6.66
CA GLY A 366 4.88 13.67 5.70
C GLY A 366 3.87 12.53 5.60
N PRO A 367 2.78 12.72 4.86
CA PRO A 367 1.80 11.67 4.64
C PRO A 367 2.42 10.57 3.78
N GLN A 368 2.16 9.32 4.14
CA GLN A 368 2.61 8.14 3.43
C GLN A 368 1.38 7.32 3.02
N MET A 369 1.02 6.26 3.76
CA MET A 369 0.03 5.32 3.28
C MET A 369 -1.36 5.92 3.35
N LEU A 370 -2.11 5.72 2.28
CA LEU A 370 -3.48 6.17 2.11
C LEU A 370 -4.41 4.97 2.17
N GLN A 371 -5.56 5.13 2.81
CA GLN A 371 -6.64 4.16 2.69
C GLN A 371 -7.98 4.86 2.60
N LEU A 372 -8.68 4.63 1.50
CA LEU A 372 -9.99 5.24 1.24
C LEU A 372 -11.11 4.24 1.59
N SER A 373 -12.10 4.75 2.31
CA SER A 373 -13.38 4.10 2.52
C SER A 373 -14.08 3.77 1.20
N LEU A 374 -14.85 2.68 1.19
CA LEU A 374 -15.53 2.20 -0.03
C LEU A 374 -16.50 3.23 -0.62
N ASP A 375 -17.15 4.05 0.21
CA ASP A 375 -18.04 5.13 -0.25
C ASP A 375 -17.29 6.41 -0.69
N GLY A 376 -15.96 6.41 -0.60
CA GLY A 376 -15.07 7.48 -1.04
C GLY A 376 -15.03 8.72 -0.15
N LYS A 377 -15.71 8.73 1.00
CA LYS A 377 -15.91 9.97 1.79
C LYS A 377 -14.87 10.20 2.88
N ARG A 378 -14.12 9.17 3.24
CA ARG A 378 -13.13 9.19 4.33
C ARG A 378 -11.83 8.60 3.82
N LEU A 379 -10.76 9.38 3.88
CA LEU A 379 -9.40 8.99 3.56
C LEU A 379 -8.57 8.98 4.83
N TYR A 380 -8.02 7.82 5.18
CA TYR A 380 -7.13 7.65 6.32
C TYR A 380 -5.68 7.71 5.86
N VAL A 381 -4.81 8.31 6.68
CA VAL A 381 -3.43 8.61 6.31
C VAL A 381 -2.49 8.31 7.47
N THR A 382 -1.46 7.49 7.24
CA THR A 382 -0.31 7.32 8.13
C THR A 382 0.93 8.01 7.55
N ASP A 383 2.06 8.03 8.27
CA ASP A 383 3.20 8.91 7.95
C ASP A 383 4.59 8.22 7.90
N SER A 384 4.68 6.91 8.19
CA SER A 384 5.93 6.15 8.07
C SER A 384 6.08 5.51 6.70
N LEU A 385 7.27 5.61 6.11
CA LEU A 385 7.66 4.96 4.86
C LEU A 385 8.43 3.67 5.15
N LEU A 386 9.72 3.77 5.46
CA LEU A 386 10.59 2.63 5.76
C LEU A 386 11.48 3.08 6.92
N SER A 387 11.72 2.20 7.89
CA SER A 387 12.27 2.62 9.19
C SER A 387 13.61 3.39 9.10
N VAL A 388 14.50 2.97 8.21
CA VAL A 388 15.79 3.66 7.95
C VAL A 388 15.62 4.97 7.17
N TRP A 389 14.64 5.05 6.28
CA TRP A 389 14.35 6.26 5.50
C TRP A 389 13.65 7.29 6.37
N ASP A 390 12.68 6.87 7.18
CA ASP A 390 12.05 7.71 8.20
C ASP A 390 13.11 8.40 9.06
N ASN A 391 14.09 7.66 9.57
CA ASN A 391 15.15 8.23 10.38
C ASN A 391 16.05 9.21 9.62
N GLN A 392 16.25 8.96 8.33
CA GLN A 392 17.08 9.80 7.46
C GLN A 392 16.40 11.13 7.13
N PHE A 393 15.10 11.10 6.79
CA PHE A 393 14.34 12.27 6.32
C PHE A 393 13.58 12.97 7.45
N TYR A 394 13.15 12.22 8.47
CA TYR A 394 12.33 12.64 9.61
C TYR A 394 12.86 12.05 10.92
N GLY A 395 14.09 12.44 11.29
CA GLY A 395 14.80 11.87 12.45
C GLY A 395 14.06 11.94 13.79
N ASP A 396 13.07 12.83 13.93
CA ASP A 396 12.23 12.98 15.12
C ASP A 396 11.10 11.92 15.21
N LEU A 397 10.75 11.24 14.11
CA LEU A 397 9.64 10.29 14.06
C LEU A 397 9.86 9.12 15.03
N LYS A 398 11.11 8.72 15.25
CA LYS A 398 11.45 7.62 16.17
C LYS A 398 11.16 7.92 17.63
N GLN A 399 11.21 9.18 18.05
CA GLN A 399 10.91 9.61 19.43
C GLN A 399 9.49 10.14 19.58
N THR A 400 8.88 10.58 18.49
CA THR A 400 7.56 11.21 18.52
C THR A 400 6.45 10.29 18.07
N GLY A 401 6.75 9.18 17.41
CA GLY A 401 5.77 8.23 16.90
C GLY A 401 4.98 8.81 15.73
N SER A 402 4.36 7.90 15.00
CA SER A 402 3.47 8.21 13.88
C SER A 402 2.12 8.76 14.33
N THR A 403 1.37 9.22 13.34
CA THR A 403 -0.02 9.59 13.46
C THR A 403 -0.88 8.86 12.44
N LEU A 404 -2.15 8.66 12.76
CA LEU A 404 -3.16 8.27 11.78
C LEU A 404 -4.27 9.33 11.75
N LEU A 405 -4.36 10.01 10.61
CA LEU A 405 -5.29 11.11 10.35
C LEU A 405 -6.48 10.64 9.51
N GLN A 406 -7.65 11.27 9.67
CA GLN A 406 -8.76 11.14 8.72
C GLN A 406 -8.95 12.47 7.98
N ILE A 407 -9.17 12.38 6.68
CA ILE A 407 -9.54 13.47 5.79
C ILE A 407 -10.93 13.17 5.24
N ASP A 408 -11.82 14.15 5.33
CA ASP A 408 -13.14 14.11 4.72
C ASP A 408 -13.02 14.51 3.24
N CYS A 409 -13.64 13.73 2.36
CA CYS A 409 -13.58 13.90 0.91
C CYS A 409 -14.95 14.29 0.34
N ASP A 410 -15.02 15.36 -0.45
CA ASP A 410 -16.21 15.69 -1.24
C ASP A 410 -16.23 14.82 -2.51
N THR A 411 -17.03 13.76 -2.49
CA THR A 411 -17.16 12.83 -3.64
C THR A 411 -17.95 13.41 -4.81
N HIS A 412 -18.64 14.54 -4.63
CA HIS A 412 -19.45 15.14 -5.69
C HIS A 412 -18.66 16.16 -6.49
N LYS A 413 -17.99 17.10 -5.83
CA LYS A 413 -17.25 18.19 -6.49
C LYS A 413 -15.73 18.00 -6.48
N GLY A 414 -15.24 17.04 -5.70
CA GLY A 414 -13.86 17.02 -5.27
C GLY A 414 -13.61 18.07 -4.18
N GLY A 415 -12.59 17.83 -3.37
CA GLY A 415 -12.25 18.63 -2.20
C GLY A 415 -11.81 17.73 -1.05
N LEU A 416 -10.80 18.21 -0.32
CA LEU A 416 -10.25 17.53 0.85
C LEU A 416 -10.34 18.46 2.06
N GLN A 417 -10.77 17.93 3.20
CA GLN A 417 -10.78 18.65 4.47
C GLN A 417 -10.28 17.75 5.59
N ILE A 418 -9.28 18.21 6.34
CA ILE A 418 -8.80 17.47 7.51
C ILE A 418 -9.93 17.37 8.55
N ASN A 419 -10.27 16.15 8.97
CA ASN A 419 -11.22 15.93 10.06
C ASN A 419 -10.54 16.24 11.41
N LYS A 420 -10.91 17.38 12.01
CA LYS A 420 -10.32 17.84 13.27
C LYS A 420 -10.67 16.97 14.49
N ASN A 421 -11.66 16.08 14.37
CA ASN A 421 -12.13 15.23 15.46
C ASN A 421 -11.43 13.87 15.51
N PHE A 422 -10.69 13.50 14.47
CA PHE A 422 -10.02 12.21 14.37
C PHE A 422 -8.51 12.39 14.27
N LEU A 423 -7.80 11.79 15.22
CA LEU A 423 -6.37 11.56 15.16
C LEU A 423 -6.01 10.45 16.15
N VAL A 424 -5.34 9.41 15.66
CA VAL A 424 -4.67 8.43 16.52
C VAL A 424 -3.21 8.84 16.65
N ASP A 425 -2.72 8.92 17.88
CA ASP A 425 -1.35 9.32 18.21
C ASP A 425 -0.58 8.11 18.72
N PHE A 426 0.38 7.63 17.93
CA PHE A 426 1.19 6.46 18.29
C PHE A 426 2.39 6.81 19.18
N SER A 427 2.51 8.06 19.63
CA SER A 427 3.56 8.50 20.57
C SER A 427 3.41 7.92 21.97
N GLN A 428 2.17 7.60 22.37
CA GLN A 428 1.80 7.13 23.71
C GLN A 428 1.49 5.63 23.75
N GLU A 429 2.01 4.87 22.78
CA GLU A 429 1.85 3.43 22.77
C GLU A 429 2.57 2.79 23.98
N PRO A 430 2.09 1.66 24.51
CA PRO A 430 2.54 1.14 25.81
C PRO A 430 4.05 0.92 25.94
N ASN A 431 4.69 0.53 24.84
CA ASN A 431 6.12 0.24 24.76
C ASN A 431 6.95 1.44 24.28
N GLY A 432 6.31 2.59 24.10
CA GLY A 432 6.90 3.80 23.53
C GLY A 432 6.45 4.06 22.09
N PRO A 433 6.96 5.16 21.50
CA PRO A 433 6.53 5.63 20.18
C PRO A 433 6.69 4.57 19.09
N SER A 434 5.63 4.35 18.30
CA SER A 434 5.64 3.41 17.18
C SER A 434 5.22 4.06 15.87
N ARG A 435 5.55 3.40 14.76
CA ARG A 435 5.34 3.93 13.41
C ARG A 435 4.27 3.13 12.67
N ALA A 436 3.16 3.76 12.33
CA ALA A 436 2.05 3.15 11.63
C ALA A 436 2.26 3.24 10.12
N HIS A 437 1.89 2.16 9.41
CA HIS A 437 2.09 2.06 7.97
C HIS A 437 0.76 1.72 7.27
N GLU A 438 0.66 0.60 6.53
CA GLU A 438 -0.53 0.28 5.74
C GLU A 438 -1.76 0.05 6.64
N MET A 439 -2.95 0.20 6.05
CA MET A 439 -4.24 0.07 6.71
C MET A 439 -5.16 -0.86 5.93
N ARG A 440 -6.02 -1.62 6.63
CA ARG A 440 -7.06 -2.47 6.01
C ARG A 440 -8.38 -2.40 6.77
N TYR A 441 -9.50 -2.50 6.04
CA TYR A 441 -10.82 -2.63 6.67
C TYR A 441 -11.31 -4.08 6.67
N PRO A 442 -12.01 -4.54 7.72
CA PRO A 442 -12.63 -5.87 7.72
C PRO A 442 -13.59 -6.10 6.54
N GLY A 443 -14.24 -5.03 6.09
CA GLY A 443 -15.20 -5.03 4.98
C GLY A 443 -14.56 -4.94 3.59
N GLY A 444 -13.22 -4.83 3.51
CA GLY A 444 -12.53 -4.51 2.26
C GLY A 444 -12.46 -3.00 2.03
N ASP A 445 -11.55 -2.60 1.16
CA ASP A 445 -11.17 -1.22 0.92
C ASP A 445 -10.69 -1.02 -0.53
N CYS A 446 -10.46 0.23 -0.93
CA CYS A 446 -10.11 0.58 -2.30
C CYS A 446 -8.76 0.05 -2.79
N THR A 447 -7.99 -0.65 -1.96
CA THR A 447 -6.71 -1.25 -2.40
C THR A 447 -6.64 -2.75 -2.11
N SER A 448 -7.68 -3.35 -1.51
CA SER A 448 -7.70 -4.77 -1.16
C SER A 448 -8.50 -5.68 -2.09
N ASP A 449 -9.41 -5.10 -2.87
CA ASP A 449 -10.41 -5.82 -3.65
C ASP A 449 -10.14 -5.75 -5.14
N ILE A 450 -10.35 -6.87 -5.82
CA ILE A 450 -10.23 -7.01 -7.27
C ILE A 450 -11.53 -7.65 -7.77
N TRP A 451 -12.04 -7.18 -8.90
CA TRP A 451 -13.24 -7.71 -9.57
C TRP A 451 -12.83 -8.40 -10.88
N ILE A 452 -13.64 -9.34 -11.36
CA ILE A 452 -13.31 -10.20 -12.51
C ILE A 452 -14.43 -10.17 -13.55
#